data_AF-A0A5N8W6H4-F1
#
_entry.id   AF-A0A5N8W6H4-F1
#
_cell.length_a   1.000
_cell.length_b   1.000
_cell.length_c   1.000
_cell.angle_alpha   90.00
_cell.angle_beta   90.00
_cell.angle_gamma   90.00
#
_symmetry.space_group_name_H-M   'P 1'
#
loop_
_entity.id
_entity.type
_entity.pdbx_description
1 polymer ?
#
loop_
_entity_poly.entity_id
_entity_poly.type
_entity_poly.pdbx_seq_one_letter_code
_entity_poly.pdbx_strand_id
1 'polypeptide(L)' 'MTSTTETGGITGTPDKDYNLIWYVEACLSNALRLENYIQDAEREKDTEVVELFRKAQADSRKGAELGKQMLRTRLGE' A
#
# COMPACT_ATOMS: atom_id res chain seq x y z
N MET A 1 0.10 22.73 -25.33
CA MET A 1 0.93 21.53 -25.14
C MET A 1 0.86 21.17 -23.67
N THR A 2 0.46 19.94 -23.36
CA THR A 2 0.25 19.41 -22.02
C THR A 2 1.60 19.16 -21.34
N SER A 3 1.85 19.84 -20.22
CA SER A 3 3.05 19.65 -19.40
C SER A 3 2.87 18.42 -18.50
N THR A 4 3.51 17.32 -18.87
CA THR A 4 3.74 16.16 -18.00
C THR A 4 4.46 16.63 -16.74
N THR A 5 3.79 16.57 -15.59
CA THR A 5 4.40 16.92 -14.31
C THR A 5 5.20 15.73 -13.80
N GLU A 6 6.45 15.67 -14.25
CA GLU A 6 7.49 14.78 -13.71
C GLU A 6 7.77 15.18 -12.25
N THR A 7 7.45 14.30 -11.31
CA THR A 7 7.69 14.50 -9.85
C THR A 7 9.07 13.98 -9.41
N GLY A 8 9.99 13.70 -10.32
CA GLY A 8 11.37 13.26 -10.04
C GLY A 8 12.34 14.40 -9.62
N GLY A 9 11.84 15.41 -8.91
CA GLY A 9 12.40 16.76 -8.90
C GLY A 9 13.45 17.12 -7.85
N ILE A 10 14.29 16.22 -7.32
CA ILE A 10 15.32 16.64 -6.34
C ILE A 10 16.77 16.34 -6.78
N THR A 11 17.07 15.28 -7.53
CA THR A 11 18.48 14.97 -7.89
C THR A 11 18.72 14.52 -9.33
N GLY A 12 17.68 14.43 -10.18
CA GLY A 12 17.84 13.99 -11.59
C GLY A 12 18.35 12.55 -11.74
N THR A 13 18.46 11.79 -10.65
CA THR A 13 18.76 10.35 -10.68
C THR A 13 17.43 9.61 -10.56
N PRO A 14 17.05 8.73 -11.51
CA PRO A 14 15.88 7.88 -11.35
C PRO A 14 16.04 7.10 -10.06
N ASP A 15 15.11 7.26 -9.12
CA ASP A 15 15.06 6.39 -7.95
C ASP A 15 14.82 4.97 -8.45
N LYS A 16 15.89 4.18 -8.51
CA LYS A 16 15.85 2.80 -9.01
C LYS A 16 14.93 1.94 -8.15
N ASP A 17 14.79 2.30 -6.88
CA ASP A 17 13.95 1.61 -5.92
C ASP A 17 12.50 2.08 -5.98
N TYR A 18 12.22 3.24 -6.58
CA TYR A 18 10.97 3.97 -6.38
C TYR A 18 10.69 4.10 -4.87
N ASN A 19 9.61 4.78 -4.45
CA ASN A 19 9.27 4.80 -3.02
C ASN A 19 8.61 3.46 -2.58
N LEU A 20 9.19 2.31 -2.96
CA LEU A 20 8.69 0.96 -2.68
C LEU A 20 8.70 0.65 -1.18
N ILE A 21 9.68 1.15 -0.44
CA ILE A 21 9.74 1.01 1.02
C ILE A 21 8.50 1.67 1.63
N TRP A 22 8.21 2.91 1.25
CA TRP A 22 6.99 3.60 1.67
C TRP A 22 5.73 2.84 1.23
N TYR A 23 5.67 2.36 -0.01
CA TYR A 23 4.50 1.62 -0.50
C TYR A 23 4.22 0.37 0.34
N VAL A 24 5.25 -0.43 0.64
CA VAL A 24 5.12 -1.64 1.48
C VAL A 24 4.69 -1.26 2.91
N GLU A 25 5.31 -0.23 3.49
CA GLU A 25 4.95 0.27 4.82
C GLU A 25 3.50 0.74 4.86
N ALA A 26 3.06 1.53 3.89
CA ALA A 26 1.70 2.02 3.78
C ALA A 26 0.68 0.87 3.63
N CYS A 27 0.98 -0.14 2.81
CA CYS A 27 0.14 -1.33 2.66
C CYS A 27 0.03 -2.12 3.97
N LEU A 28 1.14 -2.37 4.67
CA LEU A 28 1.15 -3.09 5.95
C LEU A 28 0.41 -2.32 7.05
N SER A 29 0.69 -1.02 7.16
CA SER A 29 0.05 -0.11 8.12
C SER A 29 -1.46 -0.03 7.89
N ASN A 30 -1.89 0.06 6.63
CA ASN A 30 -3.31 0.06 6.28
C ASN A 30 -3.99 -1.27 6.60
N ALA A 31 -3.34 -2.41 6.28
CA ALA A 31 -3.89 -3.73 6.59
C ALA A 31 -4.13 -3.92 8.09
N LEU A 32 -3.24 -3.43 8.95
CA LEU A 32 -3.39 -3.45 10.40
C LEU A 32 -4.50 -2.50 10.86
N ARG A 33 -4.54 -1.28 10.32
CA ARG A 33 -5.60 -0.30 10.65
C ARG A 33 -6.99 -0.82 10.34
N LEU A 34 -7.16 -1.45 9.16
CA LEU A 34 -8.43 -2.01 8.73
C LEU A 34 -8.92 -3.13 9.66
N GLU A 35 -8.04 -3.82 10.40
CA GLU A 35 -8.48 -4.83 11.38
C GLU A 35 -9.34 -4.21 12.48
N ASN A 36 -8.95 -3.04 13.01
CA ASN A 36 -9.75 -2.34 14.00
C ASN A 36 -11.08 -1.85 13.41
N TYR A 37 -11.05 -1.30 12.19
CA TYR A 37 -12.27 -0.80 11.54
C TYR A 37 -13.26 -1.92 11.21
N ILE A 38 -12.76 -3.10 10.83
CA ILE A 38 -13.60 -4.30 10.66
C ILE A 38 -14.24 -4.69 11.99
N GLN A 39 -13.47 -4.74 13.08
CA GLN A 39 -14.01 -5.08 14.40
C GLN A 39 -15.09 -4.10 14.88
N ASP A 40 -14.89 -2.80 14.66
CA ASP A 40 -15.88 -1.78 15.02
C ASP A 40 -17.16 -1.93 14.17
N ALA A 41 -17.03 -2.10 12.85
CA ALA A 41 -18.17 -2.32 11.96
C ALA A 41 -18.92 -3.63 12.27
N GLU A 42 -18.21 -4.70 12.68
CA GLU A 42 -18.83 -5.96 13.13
C GLU A 42 -19.67 -5.76 14.41
N ARG A 43 -19.22 -4.92 15.35
CA ARG A 43 -19.98 -4.58 16.57
C ARG A 43 -21.24 -3.79 16.26
N GLU A 44 -21.16 -2.88 15.30
CA GLU A 44 -22.29 -2.07 14.83
C GLU A 44 -23.22 -2.83 13.88
N LYS A 45 -22.83 -4.04 13.46
CA LYS A 45 -23.54 -4.88 12.48
C LYS A 45 -23.68 -4.23 11.11
N ASP A 46 -22.75 -3.36 10.74
CA ASP A 46 -22.67 -2.76 9.41
C ASP A 46 -21.99 -3.73 8.44
N THR A 47 -22.77 -4.62 7.86
CA THR A 47 -22.25 -5.69 6.98
C THR A 47 -21.62 -5.15 5.70
N GLU A 48 -22.09 -4.02 5.19
CA GLU A 48 -21.55 -3.43 3.96
C GLU A 48 -20.13 -2.91 4.18
N VAL A 49 -19.91 -2.20 5.29
CA VAL A 49 -18.59 -1.68 5.66
C VAL A 49 -17.63 -2.81 6.02
N VAL A 50 -18.10 -3.86 6.70
CA VAL A 50 -17.28 -5.06 6.99
C VAL A 50 -16.78 -5.70 5.70
N GLU A 51 -17.64 -5.91 4.71
CA GLU A 51 -17.24 -6.51 3.44
C GLU A 51 -16.26 -5.64 2.67
N LEU A 52 -16.49 -4.34 2.63
CA LEU A 52 -15.59 -3.37 2.01
C LEU A 52 -14.19 -3.42 2.63
N PHE A 53 -14.11 -3.33 3.97
CA PHE A 53 -12.82 -3.30 4.66
C PHE A 53 -12.10 -4.64 4.62
N ARG A 54 -12.80 -5.78 4.63
CA ARG A 54 -12.18 -7.09 4.41
C ARG A 54 -11.53 -7.20 3.03
N LYS A 55 -12.20 -6.72 1.97
CA LYS A 55 -11.63 -6.68 0.60
C LYS A 55 -10.40 -5.76 0.56
N ALA A 56 -10.53 -4.54 1.09
CA ALA A 56 -9.43 -3.59 1.14
C ALA A 56 -8.21 -4.10 1.96
N GLN A 57 -8.46 -4.85 3.04
CA GLN A 57 -7.41 -5.46 3.85
C GLN A 57 -6.68 -6.55 3.06
N ALA A 58 -7.41 -7.39 2.34
CA ALA A 58 -6.83 -8.43 1.48
C ALA A 58 -5.95 -7.82 0.38
N ASP A 59 -6.43 -6.76 -0.28
CA ASP A 59 -5.68 -6.04 -1.31
C ASP A 59 -4.44 -5.35 -0.74
N SER A 60 -4.53 -4.77 0.46
CA SER A 60 -3.38 -4.18 1.15
C SER A 60 -2.32 -5.24 1.48
N ARG A 61 -2.71 -6.42 1.97
CA ARG A 61 -1.78 -7.54 2.22
C ARG A 61 -1.12 -8.02 0.93
N LYS A 62 -1.89 -8.14 -0.15
CA LYS A 62 -1.39 -8.52 -1.47
C LYS A 62 -0.38 -7.50 -2.02
N GLY A 63 -0.69 -6.21 -1.92
CA GLY A 63 0.21 -5.13 -2.31
C GLY A 63 1.53 -5.15 -1.54
N ALA A 64 1.47 -5.31 -0.21
CA ALA A 64 2.66 -5.45 0.63
C ALA A 64 3.53 -6.64 0.20
N GLU A 65 2.92 -7.80 -0.10
CA GLU A 65 3.67 -8.99 -0.51
C GLU A 65 4.38 -8.78 -1.86
N LEU A 66 3.70 -8.24 -2.86
CA LEU A 66 4.30 -7.92 -4.15
C LEU A 66 5.44 -6.89 -3.99
N GLY A 67 5.22 -5.84 -3.20
CA GLY A 67 6.24 -4.83 -2.94
C GLY A 67 7.48 -5.39 -2.22
N LYS A 68 7.30 -6.28 -1.23
CA LYS A 68 8.42 -6.98 -0.57
C LYS A 68 9.21 -7.84 -1.54
N GLN A 69 8.55 -8.54 -2.46
CA GLN A 69 9.22 -9.36 -3.47
C GLN A 69 10.08 -8.49 -4.39
N MET A 70 9.56 -7.34 -4.83
CA MET A 70 10.32 -6.38 -5.64
C MET A 70 11.51 -5.80 -4.87
N LEU A 71 11.32 -5.39 -3.61
CA LEU A 71 12.41 -4.91 -2.75
C LEU A 71 13.50 -5.97 -2.57
N ARG A 72 13.13 -7.23 -2.34
CA ARG A 72 14.08 -8.32 -2.18
C ARG A 72 14.95 -8.51 -3.43
N THR A 73 14.37 -8.43 -4.62
CA THR A 73 15.12 -8.53 -5.88
C THR A 73 16.11 -7.37 -6.02
N ARG A 74 15.71 -6.14 -5.67
CA ARG A 74 16.54 -4.94 -5.84
C ARG A 74 17.65 -4.80 -4.81
N LEU A 75 17.41 -5.19 -3.56
CA LEU A 75 18.41 -5.16 -2.50
C LEU A 75 19.44 -6.29 -2.59
N GLY A 76 19.19 -7.30 -3.44
CA GLY A 76 20.10 -8.41 -3.70
C GLY A 76 20.98 -8.23 -4.94
N GLU A 77 20.82 -7.13 -5.69
CA GLU A 77 21.69 -6.69 -6.79
C GLU A 77 22.83 -5.81 -6.26
#